data_AF-X0TR50-F1
#
_entry.id   AF-X0TR50-F1
#
_cell.length_a   1.000
_cell.length_b   1.000
_cell.length_c   1.000
_cell.angle_alpha   90.00
_cell.angle_beta   90.00
_cell.angle_gamma   90.00
#
_symmetry.space_group_name_H-M   'P 1'
#
loop_
_entity.id
_entity.type
_entity.pdbx_description
1 polymer ?
#
loop_
_entity_poly.entity_id
_entity_poly.type
_entity_poly.pdbx_seq_one_letter_code
_entity_poly.pdbx_strand_id
1 'polypeptide(L)'
;VELHDDAVTIIDWLRPDEGNYAKTADTFEKLNQQMMKHKGFLIVFVQLRSDGSFFAKDQIDFYSALTASYHYEKDRAGEQDNLNTKFKTTKIRDSRTGKQYLTIPMKYNPDTKMVEERN
;
A
#
# COMPACT_ATOMS: atom_id res chain seq x y z
N VAL A 1 18.01 -1.18 -4.25
CA VAL A 1 17.30 -0.44 -5.31
C VAL A 1 17.92 0.95 -5.38
N GLU A 2 18.28 1.41 -6.57
CA GLU A 2 18.70 2.80 -6.81
C GLU A 2 17.60 3.47 -7.64
N LEU A 3 17.10 4.63 -7.19
CA LEU A 3 16.04 5.35 -7.88
C LEU A 3 16.61 6.29 -8.95
N HIS A 4 15.77 6.65 -9.92
CA HIS A 4 16.10 7.61 -10.98
C HIS A 4 15.50 8.99 -10.68
N ASP A 5 16.19 10.04 -11.14
CA ASP A 5 15.73 11.43 -11.00
C ASP A 5 14.38 11.65 -11.68
N ASP A 6 13.47 12.35 -10.99
CA ASP A 6 12.15 12.78 -11.47
C ASP A 6 11.26 11.63 -12.00
N ALA A 7 11.49 10.40 -11.56
CA ALA A 7 10.80 9.21 -12.05
C ALA A 7 9.68 8.74 -11.10
N VAL A 8 8.65 8.12 -11.70
CA VAL A 8 7.71 7.26 -10.96
C VAL A 8 8.34 5.86 -10.86
N THR A 9 8.63 5.42 -9.63
CA THR A 9 9.17 4.07 -9.38
C THR A 9 8.13 3.22 -8.67
N ILE A 10 7.95 1.98 -9.15
CA ILE A 10 7.07 0.99 -8.55
C ILE A 10 7.92 -0.21 -8.13
N ILE A 11 7.82 -0.62 -6.86
CA ILE A 11 8.43 -1.84 -6.33
C ILE A 11 7.33 -2.88 -6.08
N ASP A 12 7.35 -3.99 -6.83
CA ASP A 12 6.38 -5.09 -6.73
C ASP A 12 7.08 -6.45 -6.57
N TRP A 13 7.12 -7.08 -5.39
CA TRP A 13 6.76 -6.55 -4.06
C TRP A 13 7.97 -6.56 -3.14
N LEU A 14 7.99 -5.63 -2.18
CA LEU A 14 9.06 -5.54 -1.20
C LEU A 14 8.95 -6.71 -0.20
N ARG A 15 9.93 -7.61 -0.28
CA ARG A 15 10.13 -8.68 0.70
C ARG A 15 11.38 -8.38 1.53
N PRO A 16 11.32 -8.37 2.87
CA PRO A 16 12.51 -8.24 3.70
C PRO A 16 13.45 -9.43 3.45
N ASP A 17 14.75 -9.16 3.34
CA ASP A 17 15.77 -10.20 3.23
C ASP A 17 15.60 -11.22 4.36
N GLU A 18 15.51 -12.50 3.99
CA GLU A 18 15.37 -13.65 4.90
C GLU A 18 14.18 -13.58 5.86
N GLY A 19 13.16 -12.75 5.57
CA GLY A 19 12.05 -12.54 6.50
C GLY A 19 12.47 -11.82 7.79
N ASN A 20 13.61 -11.11 7.78
CA ASN A 20 14.04 -10.29 8.90
C ASN A 20 13.30 -8.95 8.90
N TYR A 21 12.07 -9.00 9.36
CA TYR A 21 11.20 -7.84 9.41
C TYR A 21 11.65 -6.74 10.38
N ALA A 22 12.61 -7.01 11.27
CA ALA A 22 13.19 -5.97 12.13
C ALA A 22 13.94 -4.90 11.30
N LYS A 23 14.48 -5.27 10.12
CA LYS A 23 15.14 -4.35 9.18
C LYS A 23 14.18 -3.64 8.22
N THR A 24 12.88 -3.82 8.40
CA THR A 24 11.86 -3.15 7.57
C THR A 24 11.98 -1.63 7.72
N ALA A 25 12.25 -1.14 8.93
CA ALA A 25 12.49 0.28 9.21
C ALA A 25 13.65 0.85 8.37
N ASP A 26 14.83 0.24 8.44
CA ASP A 26 16.02 0.64 7.68
C ASP A 26 15.75 0.63 6.17
N THR A 27 14.93 -0.30 5.70
CA THR A 27 14.58 -0.44 4.28
C THR A 27 13.71 0.72 3.82
N PHE A 28 12.62 1.02 4.55
CA PHE A 28 11.74 2.14 4.23
C PHE A 28 12.43 3.50 4.42
N GLU A 29 13.33 3.61 5.40
CA GLU A 29 14.15 4.81 5.59
C GLU A 29 15.03 5.08 4.37
N LYS A 30 15.79 4.07 3.93
CA LYS A 30 16.66 4.18 2.74
C LYS A 30 15.87 4.50 1.48
N LEU A 31 14.71 3.87 1.30
CA LEU A 31 13.82 4.16 0.16
C LEU A 31 13.30 5.60 0.19
N ASN A 32 12.90 6.09 1.37
CA ASN A 32 12.47 7.47 1.54
C ASN A 32 13.61 8.47 1.28
N GLN A 33 14.82 8.20 1.79
CA GLN A 33 16.00 9.03 1.52
C GLN A 33 16.31 9.10 0.02
N GLN A 34 16.24 7.97 -0.69
CA GLN A 34 16.43 7.96 -2.14
C GLN A 34 15.32 8.73 -2.87
N MET A 35 14.06 8.52 -2.50
CA MET A 35 12.94 9.25 -3.13
C MET A 35 13.13 10.76 -2.97
N MET A 36 13.53 11.22 -1.77
CA MET A 36 13.84 12.62 -1.51
C MET A 36 15.03 13.14 -2.33
N LYS A 37 16.11 12.34 -2.45
CA LYS A 37 17.30 12.69 -3.24
C LYS A 37 16.97 12.87 -4.72
N HIS A 38 16.19 11.95 -5.28
CA HIS A 38 15.86 11.88 -6.70
C HIS A 38 14.59 12.65 -7.07
N LYS A 39 13.88 13.23 -6.09
CA LYS A 39 12.64 14.02 -6.28
C LYS A 39 11.55 13.30 -7.08
N GLY A 40 11.55 11.97 -7.05
CA GLY A 40 10.59 11.13 -7.76
C GLY A 40 9.34 10.81 -6.94
N PHE A 41 8.50 9.93 -7.49
CA PHE A 41 7.31 9.39 -6.82
C PHE A 41 7.47 7.88 -6.65
N LEU A 42 7.45 7.40 -5.41
CA LEU A 42 7.69 5.98 -5.11
C LEU A 42 6.41 5.28 -4.65
N ILE A 43 6.08 4.17 -5.31
CA ILE A 43 5.02 3.23 -4.92
C ILE A 43 5.67 1.91 -4.51
N VAL A 44 5.34 1.41 -3.33
CA VAL A 44 5.88 0.15 -2.80
C VAL A 44 4.73 -0.77 -2.45
N PHE A 45 4.68 -1.93 -3.11
CA PHE A 45 3.76 -3.01 -2.73
C PHE A 45 4.37 -3.87 -1.64
N VAL A 46 3.57 -4.17 -0.62
CA VAL A 46 3.93 -5.04 0.51
C VAL A 46 2.84 -6.07 0.72
N GLN A 47 3.24 -7.27 1.13
CA GLN A 47 2.29 -8.31 1.48
C GLN A 47 1.65 -8.04 2.85
N LEU A 48 0.32 -8.19 2.93
CA LEU A 48 -0.40 -8.16 4.19
C LEU A 48 -0.24 -9.51 4.93
N ARG A 49 -0.37 -9.48 6.25
CA ARG A 49 -0.50 -10.68 7.08
C ARG A 49 -1.86 -11.35 6.80
N SER A 50 -2.02 -12.59 7.26
CA SER A 50 -3.27 -13.35 7.12
C SER A 50 -4.47 -12.70 7.79
N ASP A 51 -4.24 -11.82 8.77
CA ASP A 51 -5.26 -11.02 9.45
C ASP A 51 -5.61 -9.70 8.71
N GLY A 52 -4.97 -9.43 7.56
CA GLY A 52 -5.17 -8.22 6.77
C GLY A 52 -4.40 -7.00 7.25
N SER A 53 -3.52 -7.13 8.25
CA SER A 53 -2.67 -6.05 8.74
C SER A 53 -1.30 -6.00 8.07
N PHE A 54 -0.63 -4.85 8.11
CA PHE A 54 0.76 -4.73 7.69
C PHE A 54 1.70 -5.34 8.73
N PHE A 55 2.79 -5.97 8.29
CA PHE A 55 3.76 -6.56 9.20
C PHE A 55 4.42 -5.51 10.13
N ALA A 56 4.82 -4.37 9.58
CA ALA A 56 5.50 -3.29 10.31
C ALA A 56 4.73 -1.97 10.15
N LYS A 57 3.45 -1.98 10.54
CA LYS A 57 2.51 -0.87 10.29
C LYS A 57 3.08 0.49 10.69
N ASP A 58 3.60 0.64 11.90
CA ASP A 58 4.09 1.93 12.40
C ASP A 58 5.28 2.45 11.59
N GLN A 59 6.17 1.56 11.14
CA GLN A 59 7.33 1.93 10.31
C GLN A 59 6.91 2.32 8.89
N ILE A 60 5.99 1.56 8.30
CA ILE A 60 5.41 1.86 6.98
C ILE A 60 4.69 3.20 7.02
N ASP A 61 3.84 3.40 8.02
CA ASP A 61 3.10 4.64 8.21
C ASP A 61 4.04 5.79 8.55
N PHE A 62 5.17 5.61 9.23
CA PHE A 62 6.09 6.71 9.52
C PHE A 62 6.65 7.35 8.23
N TYR A 63 7.20 6.54 7.33
CA TYR A 63 7.88 7.03 6.12
C TYR A 63 6.94 7.40 4.97
N SER A 64 5.79 6.75 4.84
CA SER A 64 4.89 6.98 3.71
C SER A 64 4.18 8.35 3.77
N ALA A 65 3.83 8.89 2.61
CA ALA A 65 2.87 10.00 2.51
C ALA A 65 1.42 9.48 2.52
N LEU A 66 1.21 8.29 1.96
CA LEU A 66 -0.06 7.58 1.92
C LEU A 66 0.20 6.09 2.16
N THR A 67 -0.60 5.47 3.03
CA THR A 67 -0.62 4.02 3.20
C THR A 67 -2.04 3.51 2.99
N ALA A 68 -2.19 2.52 2.13
CA ALA A 68 -3.47 1.86 1.88
C ALA A 68 -3.29 0.35 1.77
N SER A 69 -4.29 -0.38 2.27
CA SER A 69 -4.39 -1.83 2.18
C SER A 69 -5.56 -2.20 1.26
N TYR A 70 -5.36 -3.19 0.40
CA TYR A 70 -6.39 -3.71 -0.50
C TYR A 70 -7.05 -4.94 0.11
N HIS A 71 -8.38 -4.94 0.20
CA HIS A 71 -9.16 -5.99 0.84
C HIS A 71 -10.24 -6.53 -0.10
N TYR A 72 -10.39 -7.85 -0.10
CA TYR A 72 -11.59 -8.51 -0.59
C TYR A 72 -12.70 -8.39 0.47
N GLU A 73 -13.94 -8.18 0.03
CA GLU A 73 -15.08 -8.17 0.95
C GLU A 73 -15.60 -9.58 1.19
N LYS A 74 -16.54 -9.70 2.13
CA LYS A 74 -17.35 -10.91 2.28
C LYS A 74 -18.76 -10.61 1.78
N ASP A 75 -19.36 -11.55 1.09
CA ASP A 75 -20.75 -11.45 0.67
C ASP A 75 -21.71 -11.69 1.85
N ARG A 76 -23.03 -11.69 1.58
CA ARG A 76 -24.06 -11.90 2.60
C ARG A 76 -24.05 -13.32 3.19
N ALA A 77 -23.49 -14.30 2.50
CA ALA A 77 -23.32 -15.67 2.97
C ALA A 77 -22.02 -15.84 3.79
N GLY A 78 -21.16 -14.81 3.82
CA GLY A 78 -19.87 -14.83 4.51
C GLY A 78 -18.72 -15.36 3.66
N GLU A 79 -18.98 -15.66 2.39
CA GLU A 79 -17.99 -16.10 1.41
C GLU A 79 -17.19 -14.91 0.89
N GLN A 80 -15.95 -15.16 0.45
CA GLN A 80 -15.10 -14.08 -0.07
C GLN A 80 -15.65 -13.56 -1.41
N ASP A 81 -15.94 -12.27 -1.45
CA ASP A 81 -16.32 -11.55 -2.67
C ASP A 81 -15.06 -10.99 -3.33
N ASN A 82 -14.70 -11.58 -4.46
CA ASN A 82 -13.54 -11.18 -5.25
C ASN A 82 -13.85 -10.06 -6.25
N LEU A 83 -15.11 -9.67 -6.42
CA LEU A 83 -15.56 -8.64 -7.36
C LEU A 83 -15.72 -7.29 -6.64
N ASN A 84 -16.35 -7.31 -5.46
CA ASN A 84 -16.52 -6.13 -4.63
C ASN A 84 -15.37 -6.07 -3.62
N THR A 85 -14.47 -5.12 -3.85
CA THR A 85 -13.22 -4.97 -3.09
C THR A 85 -13.12 -3.56 -2.53
N LYS A 86 -12.08 -3.26 -1.75
CA LYS A 86 -11.86 -1.90 -1.23
C LYS A 86 -10.41 -1.61 -0.93
N PHE A 87 -10.03 -0.35 -1.08
CA PHE A 87 -8.87 0.20 -0.39
C PHE A 87 -9.27 0.77 0.96
N LYS A 88 -8.46 0.48 1.97
CA LYS A 88 -8.54 1.11 3.29
C LYS A 88 -7.26 1.87 3.57
N THR A 89 -7.35 3.18 3.74
CA THR A 89 -6.19 3.99 4.10
C THR A 89 -5.94 3.92 5.61
N THR A 90 -4.67 3.79 6.01
CA THR A 90 -4.22 3.93 7.40
C THR A 90 -3.55 5.27 7.63
N LYS A 91 -3.03 5.89 6.56
CA LYS A 91 -2.42 7.21 6.59
C LYS A 91 -2.69 7.97 5.30
N ILE A 92 -3.00 9.25 5.46
CA ILE A 92 -2.92 10.27 4.41
C ILE A 92 -2.30 11.49 5.08
N ARG A 93 -1.01 11.75 4.82
CA ARG A 93 -0.21 12.78 5.51
C ARG A 93 -0.86 14.15 5.39
N ASP A 94 -1.20 14.54 4.16
CA ASP A 94 -1.73 15.86 3.82
C ASP A 94 -3.15 15.73 3.25
N SER A 95 -4.08 15.19 4.06
CA SER A 95 -5.46 14.99 3.62
C SER A 95 -6.19 16.31 3.41
N ARG A 96 -6.79 16.48 2.23
CA ARG A 96 -7.64 17.64 1.90
C ARG A 96 -8.80 17.85 2.88
N THR A 97 -9.33 16.77 3.46
CA THR A 97 -10.49 16.82 4.37
C THR A 97 -10.09 16.65 5.84
N GLY A 98 -8.79 16.51 6.13
CA GLY A 98 -8.30 16.11 7.46
C GLY A 98 -8.53 14.64 7.82
N LYS A 99 -9.30 13.89 7.01
CA LYS A 99 -9.52 12.45 7.23
C LYS A 99 -8.34 11.63 6.72
N GLN A 100 -7.75 10.83 7.59
CA GLN A 100 -6.68 9.89 7.22
C GLN A 100 -7.19 8.48 6.92
N TYR A 101 -8.34 8.11 7.49
CA TYR A 101 -8.96 6.80 7.34
C TYR A 101 -10.15 6.89 6.39
N LEU A 102 -9.97 6.37 5.19
CA LEU A 102 -10.97 6.29 4.14
C LEU A 102 -11.15 4.84 3.74
N THR A 103 -12.38 4.49 3.37
CA THR A 103 -12.67 3.25 2.65
C THR A 103 -13.11 3.64 1.25
N ILE A 104 -12.35 3.23 0.26
CA ILE A 104 -12.63 3.50 -1.15
C ILE A 104 -13.15 2.19 -1.76
N PRO A 105 -14.45 2.10 -2.08
CA PRO A 105 -15.03 0.90 -2.66
C PRO A 105 -14.54 0.73 -4.10
N MET A 106 -14.11 -0.47 -4.44
CA MET A 106 -13.59 -0.81 -5.75
C MET A 106 -14.36 -1.98 -6.35
N LYS A 107 -14.38 -2.04 -7.68
CA LYS A 107 -14.85 -3.19 -8.46
C LYS A 107 -13.67 -3.80 -9.20
N TYR A 108 -13.41 -5.08 -8.97
CA TYR A 108 -12.41 -5.85 -9.69
C TYR A 108 -13.04 -6.59 -10.87
N ASN A 109 -12.44 -6.47 -12.04
CA ASN A 109 -12.79 -7.27 -13.21
C ASN A 109 -11.81 -8.44 -13.33
N PRO A 110 -12.26 -9.70 -13.15
CA PRO A 110 -11.36 -10.86 -13.19
C PRO A 110 -10.81 -11.16 -14.58
N ASP A 111 -11.49 -10.72 -15.65
CA ASP A 111 -11.07 -10.99 -17.03
C ASP A 111 -9.96 -10.01 -17.45
N THR A 112 -10.13 -8.73 -17.13
CA THR A 112 -9.18 -7.68 -17.51
C THR A 112 -8.12 -7.40 -16.44
N LYS A 113 -8.30 -7.93 -15.23
CA LYS A 113 -7.49 -7.64 -14.03
C LYS A 113 -7.52 -6.17 -13.60
N MET A 114 -8.47 -5.38 -14.11
CA MET A 114 -8.62 -3.98 -13.77
C MET A 114 -9.37 -3.79 -12.44
N VAL A 115 -9.02 -2.72 -11.72
CA VAL A 115 -9.66 -2.29 -10.48
C VAL A 115 -10.15 -0.86 -10.69
N GLU A 116 -11.44 -0.63 -10.52
CA GLU A 116 -12.08 0.68 -10.75
C GLU A 116 -12.86 1.13 -9.52
N GLU A 117 -12.92 2.44 -9.26
CA GLU A 117 -13.71 2.98 -8.15
C GLU A 117 -15.20 2.77 -8.41
N ARG A 118 -15.90 2.24 -7.41
CA ARG A 118 -17.36 2.06 -7.46
C ARG A 118 -18.04 3.28 -6.85
N ASN A 119 -18.36 4.26 -7.69
CA ASN A 119 -19.20 5.41 -7.32
C ASN A 119 -20.63 5.00 -7.01
#